data_AF-A0AAX3M8G5-F1
#
_entry.id   AF-A0AAX3M8G5-F1
#
_cell.length_a   1.000
_cell.length_b   1.000
_cell.length_c   1.000
_cell.angle_alpha   90.00
_cell.angle_beta   90.00
_cell.angle_gamma   90.00
#
_symmetry.space_group_name_H-M   'P 1'
#
loop_
_entity.id
_entity.type
_entity.pdbx_description
1 polymer ?
#
loop_
_entity_poly.entity_id
_entity_poly.type
_entity_poly.pdbx_seq_one_letter_code
_entity_poly.pdbx_strand_id
1 'polypeptide(L)'
;MNNKSNQVFDEDIYTMVEKHIMYWNPMNLIEWCLPDEYSIEVDHIVKILPYMKSADELGNQVYCIMQKYFGSYFKRSSEECYQIADRIYKNLEHINSLNTSFVSFNLYFNSFRGMRRD
;
A
#
# COMPACT_ATOMS: atom_id res chain seq x y z
N MET A 1 -10.18 -11.32 -21.35
CA MET A 1 -8.71 -11.53 -21.22
C MET A 1 -8.36 -11.19 -19.80
N ASN A 2 -8.06 -12.19 -18.98
CA ASN A 2 -8.01 -12.04 -17.52
C ASN A 2 -6.76 -11.29 -17.08
N ASN A 3 -7.01 -10.20 -16.35
CA ASN A 3 -6.09 -9.22 -15.76
C ASN A 3 -5.26 -9.81 -14.61
N LYS A 4 -4.68 -11.01 -14.78
CA LYS A 4 -3.93 -11.71 -13.73
C LYS A 4 -2.77 -10.87 -13.18
N SER A 5 -2.16 -10.01 -13.99
CA SER A 5 -1.09 -9.10 -13.54
C SER A 5 -1.61 -7.99 -12.61
N ASN A 6 -2.79 -7.44 -12.89
CA ASN A 6 -3.38 -6.38 -12.07
C ASN A 6 -3.90 -6.94 -10.75
N GLN A 7 -4.48 -8.15 -10.76
CA GLN A 7 -4.95 -8.81 -9.55
C GLN A 7 -3.82 -9.17 -8.56
N VAL A 8 -2.67 -9.62 -9.07
CA VAL A 8 -1.49 -9.92 -8.24
C VAL A 8 -0.88 -8.63 -7.66
N PHE A 9 -0.87 -7.55 -8.44
CA PHE A 9 -0.39 -6.24 -7.96
C PHE A 9 -1.30 -5.65 -6.86
N ASP A 10 -2.61 -5.86 -6.97
CA ASP A 10 -3.59 -5.41 -5.97
C ASP A 10 -3.45 -6.20 -4.64
N GLU A 11 -3.15 -7.50 -4.69
CA GLU A 11 -2.86 -8.32 -3.49
C GLU A 11 -1.55 -7.91 -2.80
N ASP A 12 -0.51 -7.57 -3.56
CA ASP A 12 0.78 -7.12 -3.01
C ASP A 12 0.65 -5.76 -2.31
N ILE A 13 -0.10 -4.82 -2.89
CA ILE A 13 -0.37 -3.51 -2.29
C ILE A 13 -1.21 -3.68 -1.02
N TYR A 14 -2.28 -4.48 -1.07
CA TYR A 14 -3.12 -4.73 0.09
C TYR A 14 -2.29 -5.28 1.26
N THR A 15 -1.50 -6.33 1.01
CA THR A 15 -0.65 -6.96 2.03
C THR A 15 0.38 -5.98 2.60
N MET A 16 0.91 -5.09 1.77
CA MET A 16 1.86 -4.05 2.21
C MET A 16 1.19 -3.04 3.16
N VAL A 17 0.02 -2.53 2.79
CA VAL A 17 -0.74 -1.59 3.62
C VAL A 17 -1.17 -2.26 4.92
N GLU A 18 -1.72 -3.49 4.85
CA GLU A 18 -2.14 -4.28 6.00
C GLU A 18 -1.00 -4.43 7.02
N LYS A 19 0.20 -4.81 6.58
CA LYS A 19 1.36 -4.95 7.47
C LYS A 19 1.69 -3.66 8.20
N HIS A 20 1.61 -2.50 7.53
CA HIS A 20 1.89 -1.22 8.18
C HIS A 20 0.81 -0.85 9.21
N ILE A 21 -0.47 -1.09 8.91
CA ILE A 21 -1.57 -0.78 9.83
C ILE A 21 -1.58 -1.74 11.02
N MET A 22 -1.41 -3.05 10.78
CA MET A 22 -1.29 -4.06 11.83
C MET A 22 -0.09 -3.76 12.73
N TYR A 23 1.08 -3.45 12.17
CA TYR A 23 2.25 -3.11 12.98
C TYR A 23 2.04 -1.84 13.82
N TRP A 24 1.38 -0.83 13.26
CA TRP A 24 1.05 0.39 13.99
C TRP A 24 0.04 0.14 15.13
N ASN A 25 -0.93 -0.74 14.88
CA ASN A 25 -1.96 -1.14 15.83
C ASN A 25 -2.63 0.05 16.54
N PRO A 26 -3.25 0.99 15.80
CA PRO A 26 -3.68 2.28 16.33
C PRO A 26 -4.62 2.17 17.54
N MET A 27 -5.39 1.07 17.61
CA MET A 27 -6.43 0.83 18.62
C MET A 27 -6.05 -0.25 19.64
N ASN A 28 -4.82 -0.78 19.61
CA ASN A 28 -4.34 -1.86 20.48
C ASN A 28 -5.17 -3.15 20.40
N LEU A 29 -5.74 -3.45 19.25
CA LEU A 29 -6.70 -4.55 19.08
C LEU A 29 -6.00 -5.92 18.90
N ILE A 30 -4.73 -5.93 18.50
CA ILE A 30 -3.94 -7.17 18.32
C ILE A 30 -3.81 -7.99 19.61
N GLU A 31 -3.88 -7.35 20.78
CA GLU A 31 -3.88 -8.07 22.07
C GLU A 31 -5.07 -9.04 22.20
N TRP A 32 -6.13 -8.83 21.40
CA TRP A 32 -7.32 -9.67 21.33
C TRP A 32 -7.28 -10.70 20.19
N CYS A 33 -6.16 -10.79 19.47
CA CYS A 33 -5.82 -11.86 18.52
C CYS A 33 -6.84 -12.09 17.37
N LEU A 34 -7.49 -11.03 16.87
CA LEU A 34 -8.40 -11.13 15.73
C LEU A 34 -7.63 -10.96 14.40
N PRO A 35 -7.75 -11.90 13.45
CA PRO A 35 -6.91 -11.96 12.25
C PRO A 35 -7.24 -10.92 11.16
N ASP A 36 -8.28 -10.11 11.32
CA ASP A 36 -8.85 -9.24 10.28
C ASP A 36 -9.29 -7.86 10.80
N GLU A 37 -8.79 -7.47 11.96
CA GLU A 37 -9.32 -6.37 12.76
C GLU A 37 -9.34 -5.00 12.04
N TYR A 38 -8.35 -4.74 11.19
CA TYR A 38 -8.26 -3.49 10.43
C TYR A 38 -8.59 -3.67 8.94
N SER A 39 -9.17 -4.81 8.55
CA SER A 39 -9.39 -5.15 7.14
C SER A 39 -10.22 -4.08 6.43
N ILE A 40 -11.24 -3.52 7.08
CA ILE A 40 -12.13 -2.49 6.52
C ILE A 40 -11.37 -1.17 6.28
N GLU A 41 -10.54 -0.76 7.22
CA GLU A 41 -9.70 0.44 7.14
C GLU A 41 -8.63 0.27 6.06
N VAL A 42 -7.97 -0.88 6.02
CA VAL A 42 -6.98 -1.24 5.01
C VAL A 42 -7.61 -1.20 3.62
N ASP A 43 -8.77 -1.81 3.44
CA ASP A 43 -9.53 -1.79 2.19
C ASP A 43 -9.79 -0.37 1.71
N HIS A 44 -10.14 0.53 2.63
CA HIS A 44 -10.42 1.92 2.32
C HIS A 44 -9.13 2.67 1.92
N ILE A 45 -8.04 2.46 2.66
CA ILE A 45 -6.73 3.06 2.36
C ILE A 45 -6.26 2.60 0.97
N VAL A 46 -6.32 1.31 0.67
CA VAL A 46 -5.92 0.75 -0.63
C VAL A 46 -6.75 1.35 -1.77
N LYS A 47 -8.06 1.53 -1.59
CA LYS A 47 -8.94 2.15 -2.59
C LYS A 47 -8.61 3.61 -2.89
N ILE A 48 -8.15 4.38 -1.91
CA ILE A 48 -7.80 5.79 -2.11
C ILE A 48 -6.35 6.00 -2.56
N LEU A 49 -5.48 5.03 -2.31
CA LEU A 49 -4.03 5.12 -2.53
C LEU A 49 -3.65 5.57 -3.96
N PRO A 50 -4.29 5.09 -5.05
CA PRO A 50 -3.96 5.51 -6.42
C PRO A 50 -4.21 7.00 -6.71
N TYR A 51 -5.00 7.68 -5.87
CA TYR A 51 -5.37 9.08 -6.05
C TYR A 51 -4.53 10.04 -5.21
N MET A 52 -3.72 9.52 -4.28
CA MET A 52 -2.87 10.32 -3.41
C MET A 52 -1.60 10.76 -4.13
N LYS A 53 -1.21 12.02 -3.95
CA LYS A 53 -0.03 12.61 -4.62
C LYS A 53 1.18 12.76 -3.72
N SER A 54 1.00 12.55 -2.41
CA SER A 54 2.05 12.70 -1.41
C SER A 54 1.74 11.89 -0.15
N ALA A 55 2.78 11.62 0.63
CA ALA A 55 2.65 11.02 1.96
C ALA A 55 1.80 11.91 2.90
N ASP A 56 1.90 13.23 2.79
CA ASP A 56 1.12 14.18 3.61
C ASP A 56 -0.37 14.08 3.31
N GLU A 57 -0.74 14.03 2.03
CA GLU A 57 -2.13 13.84 1.60
C GLU A 57 -2.67 12.49 2.09
N LEU A 58 -1.87 11.42 1.95
CA LEU A 58 -2.23 10.10 2.46
C LEU A 58 -2.40 10.11 3.99
N GLY A 59 -1.52 10.77 4.75
CA GLY A 59 -1.61 10.82 6.21
C GLY A 59 -2.86 11.55 6.72
N ASN A 60 -3.26 12.63 6.03
CA ASN A 60 -4.54 13.29 6.29
C ASN A 60 -5.72 12.34 6.06
N GLN A 61 -5.70 11.57 4.97
CA GLN A 61 -6.75 10.62 4.68
C GLN A 61 -6.76 9.45 5.66
N VAL A 62 -5.60 8.91 6.04
CA VAL A 62 -5.49 7.86 7.07
C VAL A 62 -6.10 8.35 8.38
N TYR A 63 -5.80 9.58 8.82
CA TYR A 63 -6.42 10.16 10.00
C TYR A 63 -7.96 10.22 9.88
N CYS A 64 -8.48 10.69 8.73
CA CYS A 64 -9.91 10.77 8.47
C CYS A 64 -10.58 9.39 8.44
N ILE A 65 -9.92 8.38 7.87
CA ILE A 65 -10.40 7.00 7.82
C ILE A 65 -10.50 6.43 9.23
N MET A 66 -9.44 6.58 10.03
CA MET A 66 -9.43 6.08 11.41
C MET A 66 -10.50 6.79 12.26
N GLN A 67 -10.64 8.11 12.14
CA GLN A 67 -11.71 8.85 12.78
C GLN A 67 -13.11 8.41 12.32
N LYS A 68 -13.29 8.07 11.04
CA LYS A 68 -14.57 7.60 10.51
C LYS A 68 -14.99 6.28 11.15
N TYR A 69 -14.06 5.32 11.30
CA TYR A 69 -14.39 3.98 11.79
C TYR A 69 -14.37 3.87 13.32
N PHE A 70 -13.43 4.55 13.99
CA PHE A 70 -13.25 4.46 15.45
C PHE A 70 -13.77 5.69 16.21
N GLY A 71 -14.07 6.80 15.53
CA GLY A 71 -14.61 8.01 16.13
C GLY A 71 -13.78 8.50 17.32
N SER A 72 -14.46 8.87 18.40
CA SER A 72 -13.84 9.36 19.63
C SER A 72 -12.92 8.34 20.33
N TYR A 73 -12.97 7.06 19.95
CA TYR A 73 -12.06 6.05 20.49
C TYR A 73 -10.68 6.09 19.83
N PHE A 74 -10.56 6.70 18.65
CA PHE A 74 -9.28 6.94 18.02
C PHE A 74 -8.51 8.03 18.74
N LYS A 75 -7.42 7.66 19.43
CA LYS A 75 -6.61 8.60 20.23
C LYS A 75 -5.26 8.95 19.62
N ARG A 76 -4.95 8.42 18.45
CA ARG A 76 -3.68 8.67 17.78
C ARG A 76 -3.67 10.07 17.16
N SER A 77 -2.49 10.67 17.12
CA SER A 77 -2.30 12.00 16.57
C SER A 77 -2.30 11.98 15.04
N SER A 78 -2.56 13.13 14.42
CA SER A 78 -2.33 13.31 12.98
C SER A 78 -0.86 13.04 12.61
N GLU A 79 0.08 13.39 13.49
CA GLU A 79 1.51 13.12 13.32
C GLU A 79 1.82 11.62 13.20
N GLU A 80 1.23 10.79 14.07
CA GLU A 80 1.37 9.33 13.93
C GLU A 80 0.78 8.82 12.61
N CYS A 81 -0.31 9.41 12.13
CA CYS A 81 -0.90 9.05 10.83
C CYS A 81 0.04 9.40 9.67
N TYR A 82 0.70 10.56 9.70
CA TYR A 82 1.69 10.92 8.69
C TYR A 82 2.89 9.97 8.69
N GLN A 83 3.38 9.56 9.86
CA GLN A 83 4.50 8.63 9.95
C GLN A 83 4.18 7.26 9.33
N ILE A 84 2.94 6.79 9.47
CA ILE A 84 2.52 5.54 8.84
C ILE A 84 2.30 5.72 7.34
N ALA A 85 1.67 6.83 6.92
CA ALA A 85 1.49 7.16 5.53
C ALA A 85 2.83 7.28 4.78
N ASP A 86 3.83 7.92 5.37
CA ASP A 86 5.18 8.03 4.80
C ASP A 86 5.82 6.65 4.55
N ARG A 87 5.65 5.70 5.47
CA ARG A 87 6.17 4.32 5.30
C ARG A 87 5.46 3.58 4.17
N ILE A 88 4.14 3.72 4.08
CA ILE A 88 3.32 3.13 3.00
C ILE A 88 3.75 3.73 1.66
N TYR A 89 3.85 5.05 1.59
CA TYR A 89 4.17 5.77 0.35
C TYR A 89 5.57 5.43 -0.16
N LYS A 90 6.58 5.38 0.73
CA LYS A 90 7.94 4.95 0.38
C LYS A 90 8.00 3.51 -0.13
N ASN A 91 7.24 2.59 0.48
CA ASN A 91 7.15 1.22 -0.02
C ASN A 91 6.51 1.16 -1.41
N LEU A 92 5.45 1.96 -1.64
CA LEU A 92 4.79 2.04 -2.94
C LEU A 92 5.76 2.57 -4.02
N GLU A 93 6.50 3.62 -3.74
CA GLU A 93 7.54 4.14 -4.65
C GLU A 93 8.62 3.10 -4.94
N HIS A 94 9.07 2.37 -3.92
CA HIS A 94 10.03 1.29 -4.09
C HIS A 94 9.49 0.16 -4.98
N ILE A 95 8.25 -0.30 -4.76
CA ILE A 95 7.57 -1.30 -5.61
C ILE A 95 7.47 -0.80 -7.06
N ASN A 96 7.06 0.45 -7.27
CA ASN A 96 6.96 1.04 -8.60
C ASN A 96 8.33 1.13 -9.30
N SER A 97 9.39 1.44 -8.55
CA SER A 97 10.77 1.47 -9.07
C SER A 97 11.28 0.09 -9.51
N LEU A 98 10.97 -0.96 -8.73
CA LEU A 98 11.31 -2.35 -9.06
C LEU A 98 10.58 -2.84 -10.30
N ASN A 99 9.28 -2.52 -10.41
CA ASN A 99 8.49 -2.88 -11.58
C ASN A 99 9.01 -2.18 -12.84
N THR A 100 9.33 -0.89 -12.75
CA THR A 100 9.92 -0.13 -13.86
C THR A 100 11.26 -0.74 -14.30
N SER A 101 12.11 -1.12 -13.33
CA SER A 101 13.40 -1.75 -13.58
C SER A 101 13.26 -3.13 -14.23
N PHE A 102 12.34 -3.96 -13.75
CA PHE A 102 12.08 -5.29 -14.30
C PHE A 102 11.53 -5.22 -15.74
N VAL A 103 10.60 -4.30 -16.00
CA VAL A 103 10.08 -4.07 -17.36
C VAL A 103 11.21 -3.61 -18.29
N SER A 104 12.02 -2.65 -17.85
CA SER A 104 13.16 -2.14 -18.62
C SER A 104 14.18 -3.24 -18.92
N PHE A 105 14.50 -4.07 -17.94
CA PHE A 105 15.41 -5.22 -18.10
C PHE A 105 14.85 -6.26 -19.07
N ASN A 106 13.57 -6.59 -18.98
CA ASN A 106 12.91 -7.53 -19.91
C ASN A 106 12.86 -7.00 -21.34
N LEU A 107 12.55 -5.72 -21.53
CA LEU A 107 12.57 -5.08 -22.86
C LEU A 107 13.98 -5.12 -23.47
N TYR A 108 15.00 -4.75 -22.67
CA TYR A 108 16.40 -4.86 -23.06
C TYR A 108 16.76 -6.30 -23.46
N PHE A 109 16.46 -7.30 -22.63
CA PHE A 109 16.81 -8.68 -22.93
C PHE A 109 16.09 -9.23 -24.18
N ASN A 110 14.83 -8.89 -24.37
CA ASN A 110 14.06 -9.31 -25.53
C ASN A 110 14.54 -8.64 -26.84
N SER A 111 15.12 -7.44 -26.80
CA SER A 111 15.75 -6.84 -27.99
C SER A 111 16.98 -7.62 -28.47
N PHE A 112 17.69 -8.34 -27.61
CA PHE A 112 18.80 -9.21 -28.01
C PHE A 112 18.36 -10.58 -28.54
N ARG A 113 17.18 -11.08 -28.12
CA ARG A 113 16.64 -12.35 -28.63
C ARG A 113 16.20 -12.29 -30.09
N GLY A 114 15.87 -11.09 -30.60
CA GLY A 114 15.57 -10.87 -32.03
C GLY A 114 16.81 -10.74 -32.94
N MET A 115 18.03 -10.86 -32.39
CA MET A 115 19.30 -10.64 -33.12
C MET A 115 20.04 -11.93 -33.50
N ARG A 116 19.39 -13.10 -33.46
CA ARG A 116 19.92 -14.29 -34.16
C ARG A 116 19.49 -14.23 -35.62
N ARG A 117 20.37 -13.68 -36.45
CA ARG A 117 20.32 -13.82 -37.91
C ARG A 117 20.58 -15.28 -38.28
N ASP A 118 19.68 -15.79 -39.10
CA ASP A 118 19.85 -16.83 -40.12
C ASP A 118 21.26 -16.92 -40.71
#